data_AF-A0A2K9EY77-F1
#
_entry.id   AF-A0A2K9EY77-F1
#
_cell.length_a   1.000
_cell.length_b   1.000
_cell.length_c   1.000
_cell.angle_alpha   90.00
_cell.angle_beta   90.00
_cell.angle_gamma   90.00
#
_symmetry.space_group_name_H-M   'P 1'
#
loop_
_entity.id
_entity.type
_entity.pdbx_description
1 polymer ?
#
loop_
_entity_poly.entity_id
_entity_poly.type
_entity_poly.pdbx_seq_one_letter_code
_entity_poly.pdbx_strand_id
1 'polypeptide(L)'
;MSDHAGDMRPLRLTEDHVRRASRFVDAPRHNPAWQMLEDADLDRLAEALIRDQPRPIPIFAYGSLIWNPGFAVGACHRATALGWHRQFNIPLDHFRGSPEQPGLMLALASGGTCEGLV
;
A
#
# COMPACT_ATOMS: atom_id res chain seq x y z
N MET A 1 15.18 -24.26 -25.98
CA MET A 1 14.76 -23.65 -24.70
C MET A 1 15.78 -22.57 -24.38
N SER A 2 15.55 -21.37 -24.87
CA SER A 2 16.53 -20.28 -24.81
C SER A 2 16.36 -19.50 -23.51
N ASP A 3 17.36 -19.66 -22.66
CA ASP A 3 17.55 -19.03 -21.36
C ASP A 3 17.66 -17.49 -21.54
N HIS A 4 16.60 -16.77 -21.18
CA HIS A 4 16.59 -15.30 -21.11
C HIS A 4 16.87 -14.88 -19.66
N ALA A 5 18.00 -15.32 -19.10
CA ALA A 5 18.59 -14.67 -17.95
C ALA A 5 19.19 -13.32 -18.41
N GLY A 6 18.30 -12.36 -18.71
CA GLY A 6 18.69 -10.99 -19.03
C GLY A 6 19.51 -10.42 -17.88
N ASP A 7 20.63 -9.78 -18.22
CA ASP A 7 21.49 -9.00 -17.34
C ASP A 7 20.65 -8.00 -16.52
N MET A 8 20.16 -8.44 -15.35
CA MET A 8 19.39 -7.60 -14.45
C MET A 8 20.35 -6.69 -13.71
N ARG A 9 20.67 -5.56 -14.35
CA ARG A 9 21.36 -4.48 -13.67
C ARG A 9 20.58 -4.12 -12.41
N PRO A 10 21.25 -4.02 -11.24
CA PRO A 10 20.57 -3.68 -10.01
C PRO A 10 19.92 -2.29 -10.16
N LEU A 11 18.63 -2.22 -9.86
CA LEU A 11 17.91 -0.95 -9.77
C LEU A 11 18.57 -0.09 -8.70
N ARG A 12 19.14 1.05 -9.12
CA ARG A 12 19.75 2.03 -8.21
C ARG A 12 18.82 3.22 -8.03
N LEU A 13 18.27 3.36 -6.83
CA LEU A 13 17.55 4.57 -6.44
C LEU A 13 18.58 5.68 -6.18
N THR A 14 18.47 6.79 -6.90
CA THR A 14 19.34 7.97 -6.73
C THR A 14 18.49 9.14 -6.24
N GLU A 15 19.11 10.17 -5.71
CA GLU A 15 18.38 11.39 -5.31
C GLU A 15 17.63 12.00 -6.50
N ASP A 16 18.22 11.99 -7.69
CA ASP A 16 17.57 12.43 -8.94
C ASP A 16 16.32 11.60 -9.28
N HIS A 17 16.34 10.29 -9.04
CA HIS A 17 15.14 9.45 -9.17
C HIS A 17 14.06 9.85 -8.16
N VAL A 18 14.44 10.06 -6.90
CA VAL A 18 13.51 10.48 -5.83
C VAL A 18 12.92 11.86 -6.12
N ARG A 19 13.74 12.81 -6.56
CA ARG A 19 13.33 14.18 -6.91
C ARG A 19 12.33 14.19 -8.06
N ARG A 20 12.53 13.35 -9.09
CA ARG A 20 11.57 13.19 -10.19
C ARG A 20 10.23 12.58 -9.76
N ALA A 21 10.24 11.73 -8.72
CA ALA A 21 9.04 11.11 -8.18
C ALA A 21 8.34 11.96 -7.09
N SER A 22 9.00 13.01 -6.58
CA SER A 22 8.51 13.83 -5.48
C SER A 22 7.97 15.15 -6.01
N ARG A 23 6.71 15.46 -5.70
CA ARG A 23 6.12 16.77 -5.96
C ARG A 23 5.34 17.25 -4.75
N PHE A 24 5.33 18.56 -4.55
CA PHE A 24 4.36 19.18 -3.67
C PHE A 24 3.06 19.40 -4.46
N VAL A 25 1.92 19.02 -3.90
CA VAL A 25 0.61 19.24 -4.50
C VAL A 25 -0.17 20.12 -3.53
N ASP A 26 -0.44 21.35 -3.94
CA ASP A 26 -1.30 22.27 -3.21
C ASP A 26 -2.74 22.15 -3.71
N ALA A 27 -3.36 20.99 -3.43
CA ALA A 27 -4.73 20.69 -3.81
C ALA A 27 -5.43 19.92 -2.68
N PRO A 28 -6.77 19.97 -2.61
CA PRO A 28 -7.53 19.14 -1.67
C PRO A 28 -7.13 17.67 -1.80
N ARG A 29 -6.86 17.02 -0.67
CA ARG A 29 -6.41 15.61 -0.66
C ARG A 29 -7.50 14.63 -1.07
N HIS A 30 -8.76 15.07 -1.07
CA HIS A 30 -9.93 14.26 -1.40
C HIS A 30 -10.87 15.08 -2.28
N ASN A 31 -11.75 14.38 -2.97
CA ASN A 31 -12.81 15.02 -3.73
C ASN A 31 -13.84 15.63 -2.74
N PRO A 32 -14.15 16.94 -2.83
CA PRO A 32 -15.09 17.59 -1.92
C PRO A 32 -16.53 17.05 -2.02
N ALA A 33 -16.86 16.32 -3.09
CA ALA A 33 -18.16 15.64 -3.23
C ALA A 33 -18.24 14.32 -2.45
N TRP A 34 -17.12 13.81 -1.91
CA TRP A 34 -17.14 12.61 -1.08
C TRP A 34 -17.59 12.93 0.33
N GLN A 35 -18.50 12.12 0.86
CA GLN A 35 -18.77 12.10 2.29
C GLN A 35 -17.69 11.27 2.97
N MET A 36 -16.80 11.95 3.69
CA MET A 36 -15.79 11.28 4.50
C MET A 36 -16.44 10.58 5.69
N LEU A 37 -15.92 9.40 6.02
CA LEU A 37 -16.29 8.70 7.25
C LEU A 37 -15.78 9.49 8.45
N GLU A 38 -16.63 9.66 9.45
CA GLU A 38 -16.24 10.21 10.74
C GLU A 38 -15.61 9.13 11.62
N ASP A 39 -14.97 9.53 12.72
CA ASP A 39 -14.32 8.60 13.65
C ASP A 39 -15.29 7.52 14.14
N ALA A 40 -16.53 7.88 14.44
CA ALA A 40 -17.56 6.93 14.85
C ALA A 40 -17.97 5.94 13.74
N ASP A 41 -17.85 6.31 12.47
CA ASP A 41 -18.10 5.39 11.36
C ASP A 41 -16.95 4.39 11.23
N LEU A 42 -15.71 4.88 11.36
CA LEU A 42 -14.50 4.06 11.32
C LEU A 42 -14.48 3.06 12.47
N ASP A 43 -14.84 3.48 13.69
CA ASP A 43 -14.95 2.61 14.86
C ASP A 43 -15.97 1.50 14.63
N ARG A 44 -17.16 1.84 14.10
CA ARG A 44 -18.20 0.84 13.77
C ARG A 44 -17.73 -0.18 12.73
N LEU A 45 -17.02 0.27 11.69
CA LEU A 45 -16.46 -0.63 10.67
C LEU A 45 -15.36 -1.51 11.27
N ALA A 46 -14.47 -0.94 12.09
CA ALA A 46 -13.42 -1.69 12.76
C ALA A 46 -14.03 -2.78 13.65
N GLU A 47 -14.98 -2.43 14.52
CA GLU A 47 -15.71 -3.38 15.37
C GLU A 47 -16.36 -4.50 14.56
N ALA A 48 -16.99 -4.17 13.42
CA ALA A 48 -17.62 -5.17 12.56
C ALA A 48 -16.61 -6.14 11.94
N LEU A 49 -15.47 -5.65 11.44
CA LEU A 49 -14.42 -6.47 10.82
C LEU A 49 -13.76 -7.44 11.81
N ILE A 50 -13.71 -7.06 13.09
CA ILE A 50 -12.95 -7.77 14.11
C ILE A 50 -13.79 -8.60 15.09
N ARG A 51 -15.12 -8.52 14.98
CA ARG A 51 -16.08 -9.08 15.96
C ARG A 51 -15.83 -10.55 16.27
N ASP A 52 -15.70 -11.37 15.22
CA ASP A 52 -15.60 -12.83 15.34
C ASP A 52 -14.18 -13.34 15.01
N GLN A 53 -13.19 -12.44 15.04
CA GLN A 53 -11.81 -12.78 14.73
C GLN A 53 -11.02 -13.19 15.98
N PRO A 54 -10.18 -14.22 15.90
CA PRO A 54 -9.30 -14.61 16.99
C PRO A 54 -8.35 -13.46 17.34
N ARG A 55 -7.98 -13.35 18.62
CA ARG A 55 -7.04 -12.35 19.11
C ARG A 55 -5.68 -12.98 19.47
N PRO A 56 -4.55 -12.32 19.15
CA PRO A 56 -4.44 -11.06 18.41
C PRO A 56 -4.82 -11.21 16.92
N ILE A 57 -5.21 -10.12 16.26
CA ILE A 57 -5.55 -10.13 14.83
C ILE A 57 -4.27 -9.97 14.01
N PRO A 58 -3.90 -10.96 13.17
CA PRO A 58 -2.76 -10.82 12.28
C PRO A 58 -3.11 -9.90 11.10
N ILE A 59 -2.23 -8.95 10.80
CA ILE A 59 -2.38 -8.02 9.67
C ILE A 59 -1.18 -8.17 8.76
N PHE A 60 -1.38 -8.64 7.54
CA PHE A 60 -0.29 -8.70 6.56
C PHE A 60 -0.01 -7.32 5.96
N ALA A 61 1.14 -6.74 6.28
CA ALA A 61 1.61 -5.47 5.76
C ALA A 61 2.48 -5.68 4.50
N TYR A 62 2.01 -5.19 3.36
CA TYR A 62 2.71 -5.27 2.06
C TYR A 62 3.15 -3.90 1.49
N GLY A 63 2.73 -2.80 2.13
CA GLY A 63 2.94 -1.43 1.67
C GLY A 63 3.36 -0.48 2.81
N SER A 64 2.72 0.68 2.92
CA SER A 64 3.08 1.72 3.90
C SER A 64 3.04 1.25 5.35
N LEU A 65 2.17 0.28 5.67
CA LEU A 65 2.05 -0.30 7.02
C LEU A 65 3.36 -0.94 7.51
N ILE A 66 4.27 -1.32 6.60
CA ILE A 66 5.61 -1.82 6.95
C ILE A 66 6.41 -0.77 7.75
N TRP A 67 6.21 0.52 7.47
CA TRP A 67 6.99 1.63 8.04
C TRP A 67 6.15 2.55 8.94
N ASN A 68 4.83 2.60 8.71
CA ASN A 68 3.90 3.44 9.45
C ASN A 68 2.59 2.68 9.67
N PRO A 69 2.49 1.84 10.72
CA PRO A 69 1.32 1.01 10.97
C PRO A 69 0.07 1.82 11.33
N GLY A 70 0.22 2.98 12.01
CA GLY A 70 -0.92 3.82 12.40
C GLY A 70 -1.77 3.25 13.55
N PHE A 71 -1.35 2.13 14.16
CA PHE A 71 -1.98 1.52 15.33
C PHE A 71 -0.91 0.79 16.18
N ALA A 72 -1.28 0.36 17.39
CA ALA A 72 -0.40 -0.39 18.27
C ALA A 72 -0.14 -1.81 17.73
N VAL A 73 1.13 -2.16 17.56
CA VAL A 73 1.57 -3.48 17.06
C VAL A 73 2.19 -4.26 18.21
N GLY A 74 1.65 -5.44 18.51
CA GLY A 74 2.12 -6.29 19.63
C GLY A 74 3.35 -7.14 19.30
N ALA A 75 3.44 -7.63 18.06
CA ALA A 75 4.56 -8.39 17.54
C ALA A 75 4.65 -8.18 16.02
N CYS A 76 5.83 -8.43 15.45
CA CYS A 76 6.05 -8.28 14.01
C CYS A 76 7.01 -9.36 13.53
N HIS A 77 6.62 -10.09 12.49
CA HIS A 77 7.40 -11.17 11.89
C HIS A 77 7.48 -11.01 10.37
N ARG A 78 8.62 -11.38 9.77
CA ARG A 78 8.72 -11.48 8.30
C ARG A 78 7.79 -12.58 7.80
N ALA A 79 7.07 -12.30 6.72
CA ALA A 79 6.16 -13.25 6.10
C ALA A 79 6.17 -13.12 4.59
N THR A 80 5.74 -14.18 3.90
CA THR A 80 5.60 -14.20 2.44
C THR A 80 4.18 -14.60 2.08
N ALA A 81 3.45 -13.72 1.38
CA ALA A 81 2.17 -14.07 0.78
C ALA A 81 2.41 -14.82 -0.53
N LEU A 82 2.06 -16.11 -0.55
CA LEU A 82 2.16 -16.98 -1.72
C LEU A 82 0.94 -16.79 -2.63
N GLY A 83 1.16 -16.74 -3.95
CA GLY A 83 0.10 -16.50 -4.91
C GLY A 83 -0.34 -15.03 -4.99
N TRP A 84 0.46 -14.11 -4.45
CA TRP A 84 0.22 -12.67 -4.49
C TRP A 84 1.51 -11.93 -4.78
N HIS A 85 1.46 -10.83 -5.52
CA HIS A 85 2.60 -9.94 -5.74
C HIS A 85 2.17 -8.48 -5.63
N ARG A 86 3.15 -7.59 -5.46
CA ARG A 86 2.93 -6.15 -5.39
C ARG A 86 2.82 -5.56 -6.79
N GLN A 87 1.77 -4.78 -7.02
CA GLN A 87 1.59 -4.05 -8.28
C GLN A 87 1.05 -2.64 -8.01
N PHE A 88 1.63 -1.63 -8.67
CA PHE A 88 1.06 -0.28 -8.70
C PHE A 88 -0.11 -0.24 -9.68
N ASN A 89 -1.33 -0.53 -9.22
CA ASN A 89 -2.50 -0.67 -10.10
C ASN A 89 -3.80 -0.05 -9.55
N ILE A 90 -3.75 0.63 -8.40
CA ILE A 90 -4.90 1.40 -7.91
C ILE A 90 -4.76 2.83 -8.45
N PRO A 91 -5.54 3.23 -9.47
CA PRO A 91 -5.49 4.60 -9.97
C PRO A 91 -6.03 5.56 -8.90
N LEU A 92 -5.34 6.69 -8.77
CA LEU A 92 -5.73 7.76 -7.87
C LEU A 92 -5.71 9.09 -8.59
N ASP A 93 -6.82 9.78 -8.58
CA ASP A 93 -6.96 11.17 -9.00
C ASP A 93 -6.86 12.14 -7.81
N HIS A 94 -6.70 11.65 -6.57
CA HIS A 94 -6.52 12.45 -5.36
C HIS A 94 -5.46 11.81 -4.43
N PHE A 95 -5.13 12.44 -3.29
CA PHE A 95 -4.09 12.04 -2.34
C PHE A 95 -2.66 11.91 -2.91
N ARG A 96 -2.34 10.76 -3.49
CA ARG A 96 -1.03 10.43 -4.09
C ARG A 96 -1.01 10.70 -5.61
N GLY A 97 -2.04 11.37 -6.11
CA GLY A 97 -2.20 11.83 -7.49
C GLY A 97 -2.99 13.14 -7.52
N SER A 98 -3.27 13.62 -8.74
CA SER A 98 -4.24 14.69 -9.01
C SER A 98 -5.03 14.34 -10.28
N PRO A 99 -6.15 15.01 -10.59
CA PRO A 99 -6.91 14.73 -11.81
C PRO A 99 -6.07 14.95 -13.09
N GLU A 100 -5.19 15.95 -13.11
CA GLU A 100 -4.33 16.28 -14.26
C GLU A 100 -3.17 15.29 -14.41
N GLN A 101 -2.74 14.68 -13.31
CA GLN A 101 -1.64 13.74 -13.26
C GLN A 101 -1.95 12.65 -12.21
N PRO A 102 -2.70 11.62 -12.62
CA PRO A 102 -3.09 10.54 -11.72
C PRO A 102 -1.88 9.81 -11.14
N GLY A 103 -2.01 9.44 -9.87
CA GLY A 103 -1.08 8.55 -9.19
C GLY A 103 -1.49 7.09 -9.32
N LEU A 104 -0.59 6.21 -8.91
CA LEU A 104 -0.87 4.80 -8.70
C LEU A 104 -0.52 4.42 -7.27
N MET A 105 -1.43 3.72 -6.60
CA MET A 105 -1.15 3.06 -5.33
C MET A 105 -0.86 1.58 -5.53
N LEU A 106 -0.07 1.07 -4.58
CA LEU A 106 0.33 -0.32 -4.49
C LEU A 106 -0.85 -1.18 -4.02
N ALA A 107 -1.09 -2.29 -4.69
CA ALA A 107 -2.01 -3.34 -4.27
C ALA A 107 -1.32 -4.70 -4.23
N LEU A 108 -1.99 -5.66 -3.61
CA LEU A 108 -1.73 -7.08 -3.85
C LEU A 108 -2.56 -7.54 -5.05
N ALA A 109 -1.89 -8.05 -6.08
CA ALA A 109 -2.51 -8.69 -7.23
C ALA A 109 -2.23 -10.20 -7.20
N SER A 110 -3.15 -11.00 -7.73
CA SER A 110 -3.02 -12.45 -7.77
C SER A 110 -1.81 -12.91 -8.59
N GLY A 111 -1.20 -14.01 -8.16
CA GLY A 111 0.00 -14.61 -8.75
C GLY A 111 1.31 -14.16 -8.08
N GLY A 112 2.36 -14.96 -8.21
CA GLY A 112 3.70 -14.61 -7.71
C GLY A 112 3.87 -14.79 -6.19
N THR A 113 4.78 -14.00 -5.62
CA THR A 113 5.03 -13.95 -4.17
C THR A 113 5.30 -12.52 -3.71
N CYS A 114 4.93 -12.21 -2.46
CA CYS A 114 5.13 -10.91 -1.85
C CYS A 114 5.73 -11.08 -0.46
N GLU A 115 6.94 -10.56 -0.26
CA GLU A 115 7.49 -10.39 1.09
C GLU A 115 6.85 -9.19 1.80
N GLY A 116 6.53 -9.38 3.08
CA GLY A 116 5.93 -8.36 3.94
C GLY A 116 6.14 -8.70 5.41
N LEU A 117 5.28 -8.13 6.26
CA LEU A 117 5.27 -8.35 7.70
C LEU A 117 3.89 -8.83 8.16
N VAL A 118 3.82 -9.58 9.26
CA VAL A 118 2.59 -9.90 10.02
C VAL A 118 2.78 -9.50 11.47
#